data_AF-A0A7X5VDC0-F1
#
_entry.id   AF-A0A7X5VDC0-F1
#
_cell.length_a   1.000
_cell.length_b   1.000
_cell.length_c   1.000
_cell.angle_alpha   90.00
_cell.angle_beta   90.00
_cell.angle_gamma   90.00
#
_symmetry.space_group_name_H-M   'P 1'
#
loop_
_entity.id
_entity.type
_entity.pdbx_description
1 polymer ?
#
loop_
_entity_poly.entity_id
_entity_poly.type
_entity_poly.pdbx_seq_one_letter_code
_entity_poly.pdbx_strand_id
1 'polypeptide(L)'
;MDADETPYLLADGERVWVIKTSTAAGLLPQMLERFRAGEPEPLIFGDAGQPEAVVIPFDVWRRLDALATDENGFDATYAVARERLASPGRSIPIEDVAAELGLNLDEPVDDSDLPNKQ
;
A
#
# COMPACT_ATOMS: atom_id res chain seq x y z
N MET A 1 30.09 -20.49 -14.81
CA MET A 1 30.10 -19.28 -13.97
C MET A 1 28.68 -18.78 -14.01
N ASP A 2 27.96 -18.88 -12.89
CA ASP A 2 26.63 -18.29 -12.81
C ASP A 2 26.78 -16.77 -12.84
N ALA A 3 25.93 -16.09 -13.60
CA ALA A 3 25.96 -14.64 -13.66
C ALA A 3 25.45 -14.07 -12.33
N ASP A 4 26.15 -13.06 -11.80
CA ASP A 4 25.74 -12.39 -10.57
C ASP A 4 24.46 -11.56 -10.74
N GLU A 5 24.13 -11.22 -11.98
CA GLU A 5 22.91 -10.52 -12.38
C GLU A 5 22.27 -11.26 -13.55
N THR A 6 20.95 -11.49 -13.45
CA THR A 6 20.17 -12.16 -14.50
C THR A 6 18.95 -11.33 -14.84
N PRO A 7 18.67 -11.06 -16.13
CA PRO A 7 17.47 -10.31 -16.51
C PRO A 7 16.22 -11.18 -16.34
N TYR A 8 15.17 -10.61 -15.76
CA TYR A 8 13.86 -11.22 -15.61
C TYR A 8 12.79 -10.34 -16.27
N LEU A 9 11.82 -10.97 -16.95
CA LEU A 9 10.71 -10.28 -17.60
C LEU A 9 9.47 -10.38 -16.70
N LEU A 10 8.98 -9.25 -16.23
CA LEU A 10 7.74 -9.15 -15.46
C LEU A 10 6.52 -9.40 -16.35
N ALA A 11 5.37 -9.66 -15.73
CA ALA A 11 4.12 -10.01 -16.41
C ALA A 11 3.57 -8.86 -17.28
N ASP A 12 3.91 -7.63 -16.93
CA ASP A 12 3.59 -6.40 -17.68
C ASP A 12 4.55 -6.13 -18.85
N GLY A 13 5.60 -6.95 -19.01
CA GLY A 13 6.62 -6.81 -20.04
C GLY A 13 7.82 -5.95 -19.65
N GLU A 14 7.86 -5.42 -18.42
CA GLU A 14 9.05 -4.72 -17.91
C GLU A 14 10.20 -5.70 -17.65
N ARG A 15 11.43 -5.26 -17.93
CA ARG A 15 12.64 -6.04 -17.64
C ARG A 15 13.32 -5.51 -16.39
N VAL A 16 13.53 -6.40 -15.43
CA VAL A 16 14.27 -6.12 -14.20
C VAL A 16 15.55 -6.95 -14.12
N TRP A 17 16.51 -6.49 -13.35
CA TRP A 17 17.74 -7.23 -13.05
C TRP A 17 17.61 -7.91 -11.70
N VAL A 18 17.75 -9.23 -11.68
CA VAL A 18 17.73 -10.04 -10.47
C VAL A 18 19.17 -10.34 -10.07
N ILE A 19 19.56 -9.81 -8.93
CA ILE A 19 20.90 -10.01 -8.37
C ILE A 19 20.90 -11.27 -7.51
N LYS A 20 21.97 -12.06 -7.60
CA LYS A 20 22.14 -13.23 -6.72
C LYS A 20 22.16 -12.80 -5.25
N THR A 21 21.44 -13.52 -4.38
CA THR A 21 21.32 -13.19 -2.95
C THR A 21 22.65 -12.92 -2.24
N SER A 22 23.68 -13.73 -2.51
CA SER A 22 25.02 -13.54 -1.93
C SER A 22 25.67 -12.23 -2.35
N THR A 23 25.44 -11.81 -3.59
CA THR A 23 25.97 -10.56 -4.16
C THR A 23 25.18 -9.37 -3.62
N ALA A 24 23.85 -9.48 -3.55
CA ALA A 24 22.97 -8.48 -2.95
C ALA A 24 23.37 -8.15 -1.51
N ALA A 25 23.70 -9.15 -0.69
CA ALA A 25 24.16 -8.95 0.68
C ALA A 25 25.41 -8.03 0.78
N GLY A 26 26.35 -8.17 -0.16
CA GLY A 26 27.54 -7.32 -0.22
C GLY A 26 27.26 -5.89 -0.71
N LEU A 27 26.15 -5.68 -1.43
CA LEU A 27 25.75 -4.40 -1.99
C LEU A 27 24.90 -3.55 -1.02
N LEU A 28 24.31 -4.15 0.02
CA LEU A 28 23.41 -3.45 0.95
C LEU A 28 23.99 -2.14 1.54
N PRO A 29 25.26 -2.06 1.97
CA PRO A 29 25.80 -0.80 2.49
C PRO A 29 25.80 0.32 1.45
N GLN A 30 26.21 0.02 0.22
CA GLN A 30 26.21 0.98 -0.90
C GLN A 30 24.78 1.38 -1.28
N MET A 31 23.85 0.43 -1.23
CA MET A 31 22.44 0.67 -1.49
C MET A 31 21.85 1.70 -0.53
N LEU A 32 22.20 1.62 0.76
CA LEU A 32 21.74 2.58 1.75
C LEU A 32 22.30 3.98 1.51
N GLU A 33 23.54 4.11 1.03
CA GLU A 33 24.09 5.43 0.63
C GLU A 33 23.31 6.02 -0.54
N ARG A 34 22.97 5.21 -1.55
CA ARG A 34 22.15 5.64 -2.70
C ARG A 34 20.76 6.11 -2.26
N PHE A 35 20.11 5.37 -1.37
CA PHE A 35 18.82 5.79 -0.81
C PHE A 35 18.91 7.13 -0.06
N ARG A 36 19.98 7.35 0.72
CA ARG A 36 20.20 8.64 1.41
C ARG A 36 20.50 9.78 0.44
N ALA A 37 21.13 9.48 -0.69
CA ALA A 37 21.33 10.43 -1.78
C ALA A 37 20.05 10.72 -2.58
N GLY A 38 18.93 10.05 -2.28
CA GLY A 38 17.66 10.25 -2.95
C GLY A 38 17.54 9.49 -4.27
N GLU A 39 18.34 8.45 -4.49
CA GLU A 39 18.22 7.53 -5.62
C GLU A 39 17.36 6.32 -5.20
N PRO A 40 16.06 6.26 -5.55
CA PRO A 40 15.14 5.26 -5.00
C PRO A 40 15.07 3.97 -5.82
N GLU A 41 16.07 3.72 -6.68
CA GLU A 41 16.07 2.55 -7.57
C GLU A 41 16.02 1.26 -6.73
N PRO A 42 15.09 0.32 -6.98
CA PRO A 42 15.00 -0.91 -6.18
C PRO A 42 16.14 -1.90 -6.44
N LEU A 43 16.58 -2.61 -5.40
CA LEU A 43 17.46 -3.77 -5.55
C LEU A 43 16.63 -5.06 -5.49
N ILE A 44 16.49 -5.73 -6.62
CA ILE A 44 15.75 -7.01 -6.73
C ILE A 44 16.75 -8.16 -6.67
N PHE A 45 16.48 -9.17 -5.84
CA PHE A 45 17.38 -10.30 -5.66
C PHE A 45 16.63 -11.64 -5.50
N GLY A 46 17.35 -12.73 -5.74
CA GLY A 46 16.86 -14.10 -5.61
C GLY A 46 17.87 -15.13 -6.08
N ASP A 47 17.39 -16.32 -6.43
CA ASP A 47 18.20 -17.43 -6.94
C ASP A 47 17.86 -17.77 -8.40
N ALA A 48 18.87 -18.22 -9.15
CA ALA A 48 18.75 -18.62 -10.57
C ALA A 48 18.03 -17.61 -11.48
N GLY A 49 18.10 -16.31 -11.16
CA GLY A 49 17.44 -15.24 -11.91
C GLY A 49 15.94 -15.09 -11.65
N GLN A 50 15.37 -15.86 -10.72
CA GLN A 50 14.01 -15.67 -10.24
C GLN A 50 13.99 -14.57 -9.18
N PRO A 51 13.18 -13.50 -9.33
CA PRO A 51 13.03 -12.51 -8.27
C PRO A 51 12.30 -13.14 -7.08
N GLU A 52 12.90 -13.02 -5.89
CA GLU A 52 12.32 -13.53 -4.63
C GLU A 52 12.04 -12.40 -3.63
N ALA A 53 12.84 -11.34 -3.66
CA ALA A 53 12.69 -10.21 -2.76
C ALA A 53 13.23 -8.91 -3.39
N VAL A 54 12.86 -7.79 -2.78
CA VAL A 54 13.29 -6.45 -3.18
C VAL A 54 13.65 -5.62 -1.95
N VAL A 55 14.69 -4.80 -2.08
CA VAL A 55 15.04 -3.77 -1.10
C VAL A 55 14.67 -2.41 -1.67
N ILE A 56 13.86 -1.67 -0.91
CA ILE A 56 13.42 -0.31 -1.20
C ILE A 56 13.60 0.58 0.04
N PRO A 57 13.60 1.92 -0.10
CA PRO A 57 13.58 2.81 1.06
C PRO A 57 12.35 2.55 1.93
N PHE A 58 12.53 2.64 3.26
CA PHE A 58 11.46 2.39 4.23
C PHE A 58 10.22 3.26 4.01
N ASP A 59 10.42 4.55 3.71
CA ASP A 59 9.31 5.47 3.46
C ASP A 59 8.52 5.13 2.18
N VAL A 60 9.18 4.54 1.17
CA VAL A 60 8.53 4.07 -0.05
C VAL A 60 7.65 2.86 0.27
N TRP A 61 8.18 1.88 1.01
CA TRP A 61 7.38 0.74 1.47
C TRP A 61 6.15 1.20 2.26
N ARG A 62 6.34 2.13 3.20
CA ARG A 62 5.26 2.70 4.00
C ARG A 62 4.15 3.38 3.19
N ARG A 63 4.49 4.01 2.06
CA ARG A 63 3.50 4.62 1.17
C ARG A 63 2.74 3.56 0.37
N LEU A 64 3.44 2.54 -0.13
CA LEU A 64 2.82 1.42 -0.85
C LEU A 64 1.86 0.63 0.06
N ASP A 65 2.26 0.39 1.30
CA ASP A 65 1.42 -0.28 2.31
C ASP A 65 0.13 0.50 2.62
N ALA A 66 0.25 1.83 2.76
CA ALA A 66 -0.90 2.71 2.96
C ALA A 66 -1.86 2.69 1.75
N LEU A 67 -1.33 2.75 0.52
CA LEU A 67 -2.12 2.69 -0.70
C LEU A 67 -2.85 1.35 -0.85
N ALA A 68 -2.17 0.22 -0.58
CA ALA A 68 -2.78 -1.10 -0.62
C ALA A 68 -3.90 -1.25 0.44
N THR A 69 -3.74 -0.60 1.61
CA THR A 69 -4.76 -0.60 2.65
C THR A 69 -5.98 0.25 2.25
N ASP A 70 -5.76 1.38 1.58
CA ASP A 70 -6.84 2.23 1.06
C ASP A 70 -7.65 1.51 -0.04
N GLU A 71 -6.98 0.80 -0.96
CA GLU A 71 -7.64 -0.05 -1.97
C GLU A 71 -8.49 -1.15 -1.32
N ASN A 72 -8.01 -1.81 -0.27
CA ASN A 72 -8.81 -2.78 0.48
C ASN A 72 -10.05 -2.13 1.16
N GLY A 73 -9.90 -0.91 1.66
CA GLY A 73 -11.03 -0.11 2.18
C GLY A 73 -12.03 0.27 1.08
N PHE A 74 -11.54 0.59 -0.11
CA PHE A 74 -12.33 0.91 -1.28
C PHE A 74 -13.08 -0.31 -1.82
N ASP A 75 -12.43 -1.47 -1.90
CA ASP A 75 -13.03 -2.75 -2.31
C ASP A 75 -14.12 -3.21 -1.33
N ALA A 76 -13.89 -3.06 -0.02
CA ALA A 76 -14.91 -3.33 0.99
C ALA A 76 -16.12 -2.40 0.83
N THR A 77 -15.89 -1.11 0.60
CA THR A 77 -16.95 -0.11 0.38
C THR A 77 -17.74 -0.42 -0.90
N TYR A 78 -17.05 -0.80 -1.98
CA TYR A 78 -17.67 -1.18 -3.24
C TYR A 78 -18.47 -2.48 -3.13
N ALA A 79 -17.96 -3.48 -2.41
CA ALA A 79 -18.66 -4.73 -2.14
C ALA A 79 -19.97 -4.49 -1.37
N VAL A 80 -19.94 -3.67 -0.31
CA VAL A 80 -21.14 -3.30 0.47
C VAL A 80 -22.14 -2.52 -0.40
N ALA A 81 -21.67 -1.57 -1.20
CA ALA A 81 -22.54 -0.82 -2.12
C ALA A 81 -23.21 -1.76 -3.15
N ARG A 82 -22.44 -2.68 -3.72
CA ARG A 82 -22.93 -3.66 -4.71
C ARG A 82 -23.90 -4.66 -4.09
N GLU A 83 -23.63 -5.14 -2.88
CA GLU A 83 -24.54 -6.00 -2.12
C GLU A 83 -25.88 -5.30 -1.87
N ARG A 84 -25.85 -4.05 -1.40
CA ARG A 84 -27.06 -3.23 -1.18
C ARG A 84 -27.86 -2.96 -2.44
N LEU A 85 -27.18 -2.79 -3.58
CA LEU A 85 -27.84 -2.62 -4.88
C LEU A 85 -28.45 -3.93 -5.41
N ALA A 86 -27.77 -5.06 -5.20
CA ALA A 86 -28.23 -6.37 -5.65
C ALA A 86 -29.36 -6.93 -4.76
N SER A 87 -29.34 -6.60 -3.48
CA SER A 87 -30.37 -6.93 -2.49
C SER A 87 -30.81 -5.63 -1.81
N PRO A 88 -31.79 -4.91 -2.39
CA PRO A 88 -32.33 -3.71 -1.77
C PRO A 88 -33.00 -4.09 -0.45
N GLY A 89 -32.22 -4.07 0.63
CA GLY A 89 -32.68 -4.30 1.98
C GLY A 89 -33.54 -3.15 2.47
N ARG A 90 -34.13 -3.34 3.65
CA ARG A 90 -34.90 -2.27 4.32
C ARG A 90 -33.92 -1.18 4.75
N SER A 91 -33.94 -0.04 4.07
CA SER A 91 -33.33 1.19 4.57
C SER A 91 -34.16 1.71 5.74
N ILE A 92 -33.49 2.21 6.77
CA ILE A 92 -34.11 2.96 7.86
C ILE A 92 -33.64 4.42 7.79
N PRO A 93 -34.49 5.38 8.17
CA PRO A 93 -34.10 6.78 8.28
C PRO A 93 -32.90 6.96 9.23
N ILE A 94 -32.05 7.95 8.94
CA ILE A 94 -30.82 8.18 9.71
C ILE A 94 -31.12 8.68 11.12
N GLU A 95 -32.25 9.37 11.29
CA GLU A 95 -32.78 9.82 12.57
C GLU A 95 -33.10 8.66 13.52
N ASP A 96 -33.59 7.54 13.01
CA ASP A 96 -33.90 6.36 13.82
C ASP A 96 -32.61 5.71 14.35
N VAL A 97 -31.57 5.65 13.52
CA VAL A 97 -30.23 5.16 13.92
C VAL A 97 -29.56 6.11 14.90
N ALA A 98 -29.65 7.41 14.66
CA ALA A 98 -29.08 8.42 15.54
C ALA A 98 -29.74 8.36 16.94
N ALA A 99 -31.07 8.23 16.99
CA ALA A 99 -31.80 8.06 18.24
C ALA A 99 -31.39 6.77 18.98
N GLU A 100 -31.18 5.66 18.26
CA GLU A 100 -30.68 4.40 18.85
C GLU A 100 -29.28 4.54 19.44
N LEU A 101 -28.39 5.28 18.77
CA LEU A 101 -27.01 5.52 19.19
C LEU A 101 -26.87 6.68 20.20
N GLY A 102 -27.97 7.35 20.55
CA GLY A 102 -27.96 8.53 21.43
C GLY A 102 -27.30 9.77 20.80
N LEU A 103 -27.22 9.81 19.47
CA LEU A 103 -26.67 10.92 18.70
C LEU A 103 -27.77 11.93 18.37
N ASN A 104 -27.49 13.22 18.59
CA ASN A 104 -28.37 14.31 18.20
C ASN A 104 -27.90 14.91 16.87
N LEU A 105 -28.68 14.73 15.79
CA LEU A 105 -28.33 15.23 14.46
C LEU A 105 -28.55 16.74 14.29
N ASP A 106 -29.31 17.37 15.20
CA ASP A 106 -29.54 18.81 15.20
C ASP A 106 -28.47 19.57 16.00
N GLU A 107 -27.61 18.85 16.73
CA GLU A 107 -26.50 19.45 17.44
C GLU A 107 -25.39 19.81 16.44
N PRO A 108 -24.86 21.05 16.48
CA PRO A 108 -23.73 21.40 15.64
C PRO A 108 -22.55 20.48 15.99
N VAL A 109 -21.86 19.99 14.96
CA VAL A 109 -20.66 19.17 15.14
C VAL A 109 -19.63 19.97 15.94
N ASP A 110 -19.25 19.46 17.12
CA ASP A 110 -18.21 20.06 17.93
C ASP A 110 -16.82 19.69 17.40
N ASP A 111 -16.37 20.47 16.43
CA ASP A 111 -15.03 20.34 15.82
C ASP A 111 -13.94 21.09 16.62
N SER A 112 -14.24 21.55 17.85
CA SER A 112 -13.31 22.37 18.65
C SER A 112 -12.02 21.63 19.04
N ASP A 113 -12.06 20.30 19.07
CA ASP A 113 -10.91 19.44 19.36
C ASP A 113 -10.08 19.09 18.11
N LEU A 114 -10.52 19.49 16.91
CA LEU A 114 -9.75 19.27 15.69
C LEU A 114 -8.62 20.32 15.57
N PRO A 115 -7.38 19.91 15.24
CA PRO A 115 -6.29 20.85 15.10
C PRO A 115 -6.59 21.83 13.95
N ASN A 116 -6.57 23.13 14.26
CA ASN A 116 -6.64 24.18 13.25
C ASN A 116 -5.56 23.95 12.20
N LYS A 117 -5.97 23.73 10.95
CA LYS A 117 -5.05 23.70 9.81
C LYS A 117 -4.38 25.07 9.69
N GLN A 118 -3.12 25.17 10.12
CA GLN A 118 -2.18 26.23 9.75
C GLN A 118 -1.64 25.97 8.34
#